data_AF-A0AAV4GCV4-F1
#
_entry.id   AF-A0AAV4GCV4-F1
#
_cell.length_a   1.000
_cell.length_b   1.000
_cell.length_c   1.000
_cell.angle_alpha   90.00
_cell.angle_beta   90.00
_cell.angle_gamma   90.00
#
_symmetry.space_group_name_H-M   'P 1'
#
loop_
_entity.id
_entity.type
_entity.pdbx_description
1 polymer ?
#
loop_
_entity_poly.entity_id
_entity_poly.type
_entity_poly.pdbx_seq_one_letter_code
_entity_poly.pdbx_strand_id
1 'polypeptide(L)'
;MMMMMMMMIMVTMLINIKMIMSRQQSWEAQSDPSDLWLLEKTFQQIFLRHEPSIRFQMGHQISDMLLQCTFAGRTCVDSNFTLQLSGRYGNCFTLQYPKFVTRISGPTDGLQLKLFLETDEYVPGVANSKGIQVVIHDQDTIPFPEDEGVAVSAGTETFIALRRVQYYLLFIQCFIYLL
;
A
#
# COMPACT_ATOMS: atom_id res chain seq x y z
N MET A 1 -6.05 44.09 -6.45
CA MET A 1 -5.20 43.14 -5.70
C MET A 1 -6.10 42.39 -4.73
N MET A 2 -6.76 41.33 -5.22
CA MET A 2 -7.67 40.49 -4.43
C MET A 2 -6.82 39.51 -3.63
N MET A 3 -6.80 39.66 -2.31
CA MET A 3 -6.33 38.61 -1.41
C MET A 3 -7.31 37.43 -1.52
N MET A 4 -6.88 36.38 -2.22
CA MET A 4 -7.43 35.05 -2.05
C MET A 4 -7.13 34.61 -0.62
N MET A 5 -8.10 34.78 0.30
CA MET A 5 -8.12 33.99 1.52
C MET A 5 -8.32 32.54 1.09
N MET A 6 -7.22 31.78 1.06
CA MET A 6 -7.29 30.32 1.13
C MET A 6 -8.13 29.97 2.36
N MET A 7 -9.38 29.54 2.15
CA MET A 7 -10.11 28.80 3.17
C MET A 7 -9.37 27.48 3.38
N MET A 8 -8.40 27.47 4.30
CA MET A 8 -7.98 26.22 4.93
C MET A 8 -9.17 25.73 5.75
N ILE A 9 -9.91 24.77 5.21
CA ILE A 9 -10.90 24.01 5.98
C ILE A 9 -10.09 23.15 6.95
N MET A 10 -9.87 23.63 8.18
CA MET A 10 -9.33 22.79 9.26
C MET A 10 -10.44 21.87 9.75
N VAL A 11 -10.41 20.61 9.31
CA VAL A 11 -11.22 19.54 9.91
C VAL A 11 -10.43 18.99 11.10
N THR A 12 -10.79 19.36 12.32
CA THR A 12 -10.22 18.75 13.53
C THR A 12 -11.01 17.50 13.89
N MET A 13 -10.42 16.31 13.71
CA MET A 13 -11.02 15.03 14.06
C MET A 13 -10.62 14.64 15.49
N LEU A 14 -11.56 14.57 16.42
CA LEU A 14 -11.36 14.06 17.77
C LEU A 14 -11.90 12.62 17.85
N ILE A 15 -11.02 11.64 17.94
CA ILE A 15 -11.38 10.22 18.08
C ILE A 15 -11.28 9.82 19.55
N ASN A 16 -12.35 9.26 20.12
CA ASN A 16 -12.34 8.71 21.48
C ASN A 16 -11.84 7.25 21.45
N ILE A 17 -10.62 7.01 21.93
CA ILE A 17 -9.96 5.69 21.91
C ILE A 17 -10.32 4.84 23.14
N LYS A 18 -11.27 5.27 24.00
CA LYS A 18 -11.69 4.45 25.14
C LYS A 18 -12.42 3.18 24.67
N MET A 19 -11.70 2.06 24.64
CA MET A 19 -12.21 0.70 24.34
C MET A 19 -13.29 0.18 25.31
N ILE A 20 -13.72 0.98 26.30
CA ILE A 20 -14.72 0.63 27.32
C ILE A 20 -16.15 1.02 26.89
N MET A 21 -16.34 1.63 25.71
CA MET A 21 -17.69 1.87 25.19
C MET A 21 -18.33 0.55 24.73
N SER A 22 -19.59 0.32 25.11
CA SER A 22 -20.32 -0.87 24.65
C SER A 22 -20.54 -0.79 23.13
N ARG A 23 -20.56 -1.95 22.45
CA ARG A 23 -20.70 -2.02 20.98
C ARG A 23 -21.96 -1.31 20.46
N GLN A 24 -23.01 -1.18 21.26
CA GLN A 24 -24.24 -0.44 20.93
C GLN A 24 -24.10 1.09 21.04
N GLN A 25 -23.04 1.57 21.69
CA GLN A 25 -22.76 3.00 21.86
C GLN A 25 -21.71 3.52 20.87
N SER A 26 -21.20 2.69 19.95
CA SER A 26 -20.26 3.15 18.92
C SER A 26 -20.98 3.94 17.83
N TRP A 27 -20.26 4.86 17.18
CA TRP A 27 -20.77 5.59 16.03
C TRP A 27 -21.22 4.63 14.92
N GLU A 28 -20.42 3.58 14.66
CA GLU A 28 -20.74 2.53 13.68
C GLU A 28 -22.10 1.84 13.92
N ALA A 29 -22.53 1.72 15.18
CA ALA A 29 -23.82 1.11 15.53
C ALA A 29 -25.00 2.07 15.45
N GLN A 30 -24.75 3.39 15.38
CA GLN A 30 -25.76 4.44 15.41
C GLN A 30 -25.91 5.19 14.09
N SER A 31 -24.89 5.14 13.22
CA SER A 31 -24.87 5.85 11.95
C SER A 31 -25.14 4.93 10.77
N ASP A 32 -25.84 5.43 9.77
CA ASP A 32 -25.97 4.73 8.49
C ASP A 32 -24.64 4.70 7.73
N PRO A 33 -24.34 3.63 6.98
CA PRO A 33 -23.17 3.58 6.13
C PRO A 33 -23.22 4.66 5.04
N SER A 34 -22.08 5.25 4.72
CA SER A 34 -21.99 6.19 3.60
C SER A 34 -22.08 5.46 2.26
N ASP A 35 -22.61 6.15 1.23
CA ASP A 35 -22.66 5.60 -0.14
C ASP A 35 -21.28 5.17 -0.64
N LEU A 36 -20.23 5.94 -0.29
CA LEU A 36 -18.85 5.63 -0.64
C LEU A 36 -18.38 4.31 -0.02
N TRP A 37 -18.68 4.10 1.27
CA TRP A 37 -18.33 2.87 1.97
C TRP A 37 -19.09 1.68 1.39
N LEU A 38 -20.39 1.85 1.10
CA LEU A 38 -21.22 0.80 0.54
C LEU A 38 -20.76 0.40 -0.86
N LEU A 39 -20.35 1.38 -1.68
CA LEU A 39 -19.82 1.15 -3.01
C LEU A 39 -18.51 0.35 -2.96
N GLU A 40 -17.54 0.78 -2.16
CA GLU A 40 -16.25 0.06 -2.00
C GLU A 40 -16.48 -1.37 -1.51
N LYS A 41 -17.33 -1.56 -0.49
CA LYS A 41 -17.63 -2.89 0.05
C LYS A 41 -18.36 -3.79 -0.95
N THR A 42 -19.35 -3.26 -1.65
CA THR A 42 -20.10 -4.01 -2.67
C THR A 42 -19.18 -4.42 -3.82
N PHE A 43 -18.34 -3.49 -4.30
CA PHE A 43 -17.37 -3.78 -5.34
C PHE A 43 -16.41 -4.89 -4.91
N GLN A 44 -15.82 -4.79 -3.71
CA GLN A 44 -14.92 -5.80 -3.18
C GLN A 44 -15.59 -7.18 -3.09
N GLN A 45 -16.84 -7.25 -2.63
CA GLN A 45 -17.61 -8.50 -2.55
C GLN A 45 -17.87 -9.12 -3.92
N ILE A 46 -18.23 -8.31 -4.92
CA ILE A 46 -18.44 -8.79 -6.29
C ILE A 46 -17.12 -9.26 -6.91
N PHE A 47 -16.07 -8.46 -6.77
CA PHE A 47 -14.73 -8.79 -7.28
C PHE A 47 -14.20 -10.11 -6.71
N LEU A 48 -14.37 -10.34 -5.41
CA LEU A 48 -13.92 -11.57 -4.74
C LEU A 48 -14.72 -12.83 -5.11
N ARG A 49 -15.92 -12.70 -5.70
CA ARG A 49 -16.71 -13.85 -6.18
C ARG A 49 -16.19 -14.43 -7.49
N HIS A 50 -15.34 -13.70 -8.21
CA HIS A 50 -14.76 -14.16 -9.46
C HIS A 50 -13.53 -15.06 -9.23
N GLU A 51 -13.32 -15.97 -10.18
CA GLU A 51 -12.13 -16.83 -10.24
C GLU A 51 -10.83 -15.99 -10.27
N PRO A 52 -9.73 -16.47 -9.68
CA PRO A 52 -8.45 -15.75 -9.65
C PRO A 52 -7.94 -15.32 -11.04
N SER A 53 -8.18 -16.13 -12.07
CA SER A 53 -7.80 -15.83 -13.46
C SER A 53 -8.53 -14.61 -14.02
N ILE A 54 -9.83 -14.48 -13.72
CA ILE A 54 -10.64 -13.34 -14.14
C ILE A 54 -10.21 -12.10 -13.37
N ARG A 55 -9.98 -12.23 -12.06
CA ARG A 55 -9.46 -11.14 -11.21
C ARG A 55 -8.13 -10.61 -11.71
N PHE A 56 -7.24 -11.51 -12.14
CA PHE A 56 -5.96 -11.15 -12.75
C PHE A 56 -6.14 -10.36 -14.06
N GLN A 57 -7.03 -10.81 -14.94
CA GLN A 57 -7.30 -10.14 -16.22
C GLN A 57 -7.94 -8.76 -16.06
N MET A 58 -8.75 -8.57 -15.01
CA MET A 58 -9.39 -7.28 -14.70
C MET A 58 -8.47 -6.28 -14.01
N GLY A 59 -7.30 -6.69 -13.53
CA GLY A 59 -6.33 -5.82 -12.89
C GLY A 59 -5.30 -5.26 -13.88
N HIS A 60 -4.60 -4.20 -13.47
CA HIS A 60 -3.48 -3.64 -14.23
C HIS A 60 -2.37 -4.69 -14.43
N GLN A 61 -1.81 -4.74 -15.62
CA GLN A 61 -0.74 -5.68 -15.97
C GLN A 61 0.62 -5.03 -15.78
N ILE A 62 1.62 -5.80 -15.32
CA ILE A 62 2.97 -5.26 -15.11
C ILE A 62 3.63 -4.80 -16.41
N SER A 63 3.33 -5.46 -17.53
CA SER A 63 3.85 -5.12 -18.85
C SER A 63 3.46 -3.71 -19.28
N ASP A 64 2.27 -3.27 -18.88
CA ASP A 64 1.69 -1.98 -19.27
C ASP A 64 2.04 -0.90 -18.23
N MET A 65 2.07 -1.30 -16.95
CA MET A 65 2.41 -0.41 -15.84
C MET A 65 3.91 -0.06 -15.77
N LEU A 66 4.82 -0.98 -16.09
CA LEU A 66 6.27 -0.79 -15.91
C LEU A 66 6.92 -0.14 -17.13
N LEU A 67 7.15 1.17 -17.08
CA LEU A 67 7.86 1.88 -18.16
C LEU A 67 9.38 1.77 -18.05
N GLN A 68 9.91 1.83 -16.83
CA GLN A 68 11.35 1.73 -16.58
C GLN A 68 11.62 1.14 -15.20
N CYS A 69 12.58 0.23 -15.12
CA CYS A 69 13.05 -0.37 -13.87
C CYS A 69 14.58 -0.37 -13.86
N THR A 70 15.17 0.25 -12.85
CA THR A 70 16.62 0.22 -12.64
C THR A 70 16.93 -0.07 -11.19
N PHE A 71 17.86 -0.99 -10.94
CA PHE A 71 18.40 -1.25 -9.62
C PHE A 71 19.92 -1.21 -9.68
N ALA A 72 20.55 -0.36 -8.87
CA ALA A 72 22.01 -0.19 -8.86
C ALA A 72 22.61 0.05 -10.27
N GLY A 73 21.96 0.93 -11.05
CA GLY A 73 22.34 1.25 -12.43
C GLY A 73 22.12 0.14 -13.47
N ARG A 74 21.48 -0.97 -13.10
CA ARG A 74 21.18 -2.09 -14.00
C ARG A 74 19.69 -2.20 -14.26
N THR A 75 19.33 -2.46 -15.51
CA THR A 75 17.93 -2.65 -15.91
C THR A 75 17.35 -3.91 -15.27
N CYS A 76 16.15 -3.77 -14.71
CA CYS A 76 15.27 -4.88 -14.36
C CYS A 76 14.08 -4.91 -15.33
N VAL A 77 13.41 -6.05 -15.39
CA VAL A 77 12.29 -6.30 -16.31
C VAL A 77 11.08 -6.82 -15.55
N ASP A 78 9.93 -6.81 -16.20
CA ASP A 78 8.66 -7.36 -15.71
C ASP A 78 8.78 -8.78 -15.10
N SER A 79 9.58 -9.67 -15.71
CA SER A 79 9.83 -11.03 -15.20
C SER A 79 10.57 -11.09 -13.86
N ASN A 80 11.10 -9.97 -13.36
CA ASN A 80 11.66 -9.89 -12.00
C ASN A 80 10.58 -9.62 -10.93
N PHE A 81 9.33 -9.40 -11.33
CA PHE A 81 8.22 -9.17 -10.43
C PHE A 81 7.38 -10.43 -10.26
N THR A 82 6.91 -10.68 -9.05
CA THR A 82 5.94 -11.73 -8.72
C THR A 82 4.57 -11.11 -8.48
N LEU A 83 3.52 -11.78 -8.96
CA LEU A 83 2.14 -11.34 -8.83
C LEU A 83 1.54 -11.84 -7.51
N GLN A 84 0.86 -10.93 -6.80
CA GLN A 84 -0.04 -11.24 -5.70
C GLN A 84 -1.40 -10.58 -5.93
N LEU A 85 -2.50 -11.33 -5.79
CA LEU A 85 -3.85 -10.79 -5.95
C LEU A 85 -4.37 -10.21 -4.64
N SER A 86 -4.55 -8.90 -4.58
CA SER A 86 -5.27 -8.21 -3.52
C SER A 86 -6.77 -8.17 -3.82
N GLY A 87 -7.60 -8.38 -2.79
CA GLY A 87 -9.05 -8.16 -2.89
C GLY A 87 -9.42 -6.67 -3.00
N ARG A 88 -8.52 -5.78 -2.58
CA ARG A 88 -8.75 -4.34 -2.51
C ARG A 88 -8.01 -3.56 -3.60
N TYR A 89 -6.77 -3.95 -3.89
CA TYR A 89 -5.90 -3.23 -4.84
C TYR A 89 -5.73 -3.95 -6.19
N GLY A 90 -6.37 -5.11 -6.39
CA GLY A 90 -6.23 -5.88 -7.63
C GLY A 90 -4.85 -6.56 -7.73
N ASN A 91 -4.16 -6.37 -8.86
CA ASN A 91 -2.84 -6.98 -9.09
C ASN A 91 -1.75 -6.20 -8.35
N CYS A 92 -1.06 -6.86 -7.43
CA CYS A 92 0.12 -6.32 -6.76
C CYS A 92 1.38 -7.02 -7.29
N PHE A 93 2.45 -6.25 -7.50
CA PHE A 93 3.71 -6.76 -8.05
C PHE A 93 4.85 -6.55 -7.06
N THR A 94 5.48 -7.65 -6.66
CA THR A 94 6.59 -7.64 -5.72
C THR A 94 7.90 -7.85 -6.48
N LEU A 95 8.82 -6.91 -6.36
CA LEU A 95 10.14 -7.05 -6.94
C LEU A 95 10.99 -7.96 -6.04
N GLN A 96 11.17 -9.22 -6.43
CA GLN A 96 11.93 -10.19 -5.65
C GLN A 96 13.04 -10.82 -6.51
N TYR A 97 14.28 -10.49 -6.16
CA TYR A 97 15.45 -11.18 -6.71
C TYR A 97 16.55 -11.29 -5.65
N PRO A 98 17.09 -12.49 -5.37
CA PRO A 98 18.10 -12.68 -4.33
C PRO A 98 19.35 -11.80 -4.48
N LYS A 99 19.63 -11.30 -5.70
CA LYS A 99 20.79 -10.46 -5.98
C LYS A 99 20.48 -8.96 -6.05
N PHE A 100 19.26 -8.52 -5.71
CA PHE A 100 18.99 -7.09 -5.50
C PHE A 100 19.57 -6.64 -4.15
N VAL A 101 20.89 -6.54 -4.15
CA VAL A 101 21.69 -6.06 -3.02
C VAL A 101 22.56 -4.92 -3.54
N THR A 102 22.47 -3.76 -2.89
CA THR A 102 23.37 -2.64 -3.14
C THR A 102 24.19 -2.36 -1.90
N ARG A 103 25.48 -2.03 -2.10
CA ARG A 103 26.40 -1.60 -1.03
C ARG A 103 26.57 -0.09 -1.00
N ILE A 104 26.05 0.61 -2.03
CA ILE A 104 26.17 2.04 -2.21
C ILE A 104 24.81 2.65 -1.91
N SER A 105 24.80 3.66 -1.05
CA SER A 105 23.59 4.44 -0.78
C SER A 105 23.50 5.59 -1.78
N GLY A 106 22.32 5.80 -2.34
CA GLY A 106 22.06 6.91 -3.25
C GLY A 106 20.84 6.65 -4.11
N PRO A 107 20.14 7.69 -4.61
CA PRO A 107 18.99 7.52 -5.49
C PRO A 107 19.33 6.80 -6.81
N THR A 108 20.56 6.95 -7.31
CA THR A 108 21.08 6.30 -8.54
C THR A 108 21.43 4.83 -8.35
N ASP A 109 21.84 4.47 -7.13
CA ASP A 109 22.33 3.14 -6.79
C ASP A 109 21.27 2.27 -6.07
N GLY A 110 20.08 2.84 -5.85
CA GLY A 110 18.90 2.17 -5.33
C GLY A 110 17.96 1.65 -6.42
N LEU A 111 16.69 1.44 -6.03
CA LEU A 111 15.61 1.11 -6.94
C LEU A 111 15.01 2.39 -7.55
N GLN A 112 14.90 2.42 -8.86
CA GLN A 112 14.23 3.46 -9.62
C GLN A 112 13.14 2.84 -10.48
N LEU A 113 11.92 3.35 -10.34
CA LEU A 113 10.76 2.91 -11.09
C LEU A 113 10.13 4.10 -11.79
N LYS A 114 9.82 3.92 -13.07
CA LYS A 114 8.90 4.80 -13.80
C LYS A 114 7.69 3.98 -14.17
N LEU A 115 6.53 4.42 -13.71
CA LEU A 115 5.28 3.67 -13.84
C LEU A 115 4.25 4.47 -14.63
N PHE A 116 3.46 3.76 -15.43
CA PHE A 116 2.24 4.26 -16.07
C PHE A 116 1.04 3.74 -15.27
N LEU A 117 0.23 4.65 -14.73
CA LEU A 117 -0.81 4.28 -13.76
C LEU A 117 -2.22 4.19 -14.35
N GLU A 118 -2.40 4.41 -15.65
CA GLU A 118 -3.70 4.24 -16.35
C GLU A 118 -4.87 4.89 -15.59
N THR A 119 -4.66 6.10 -15.08
CA THR A 119 -5.60 6.74 -14.12
C THR A 119 -6.98 7.06 -14.72
N ASP A 120 -7.13 6.92 -16.02
CA ASP A 120 -8.37 7.01 -16.79
C ASP A 120 -9.20 5.72 -16.75
N GLU A 121 -8.59 4.57 -16.45
CA GLU A 121 -9.27 3.27 -16.29
C GLU A 121 -9.78 3.02 -14.87
N TYR A 122 -9.51 3.96 -13.94
CA TYR A 122 -9.88 3.81 -12.54
C TYR A 122 -11.39 3.85 -12.37
N VAL A 123 -11.93 2.93 -11.55
CA VAL A 123 -13.35 2.85 -11.25
C VAL A 123 -13.76 4.04 -10.35
N PRO A 124 -14.61 4.97 -10.83
CA PRO A 124 -15.02 6.13 -10.05
C PRO A 124 -15.74 5.74 -8.76
N GLY A 125 -15.39 6.38 -7.65
CA GLY A 125 -15.99 6.11 -6.33
C GLY A 125 -15.45 4.87 -5.61
N VAL A 126 -14.71 3.98 -6.29
CA VAL A 126 -13.94 2.90 -5.65
C VAL A 126 -12.49 3.35 -5.48
N ALA A 127 -11.88 3.88 -6.54
CA ALA A 127 -10.55 4.45 -6.49
C ALA A 127 -10.61 5.91 -6.00
N ASN A 128 -10.38 6.12 -4.70
CA ASN A 128 -10.48 7.45 -4.06
C ASN A 128 -9.23 8.33 -4.26
N SER A 129 -8.13 7.77 -4.77
CA SER A 129 -6.88 8.49 -5.00
C SER A 129 -6.21 8.03 -6.27
N LYS A 130 -5.43 8.93 -6.90
CA LYS A 130 -4.62 8.63 -8.08
C LYS A 130 -3.17 8.46 -7.66
N GLY A 131 -2.69 7.23 -7.65
CA GLY A 131 -1.37 6.91 -7.12
C GLY A 131 -1.16 5.42 -6.96
N ILE A 132 -0.09 5.07 -6.26
CA ILE A 132 0.27 3.69 -5.92
C ILE A 132 0.42 3.54 -4.42
N GLN A 133 0.17 2.33 -3.92
CA GLN A 133 0.51 1.93 -2.56
C GLN A 133 1.81 1.13 -2.60
N VAL A 134 2.86 1.62 -1.94
CA VAL A 134 4.17 0.95 -1.89
C VAL A 134 4.39 0.35 -0.51
N VAL A 135 4.76 -0.92 -0.45
CA VAL A 135 5.14 -1.60 0.80
C VAL A 135 6.61 -2.00 0.72
N ILE A 136 7.38 -1.68 1.76
CA ILE A 136 8.72 -2.21 1.95
C ILE A 136 8.66 -3.25 3.06
N HIS A 137 8.93 -4.50 2.73
CA HIS A 137 8.90 -5.63 3.67
C HIS A 137 10.12 -6.54 3.47
N ASP A 138 10.37 -7.43 4.43
CA ASP A 138 11.44 -8.41 4.36
C ASP A 138 11.20 -9.45 3.24
N GLN A 139 12.28 -10.07 2.76
CA GLN A 139 12.16 -11.16 1.77
C GLN A 139 11.38 -12.33 2.35
N ASP A 140 10.62 -13.01 1.48
CA ASP A 140 9.82 -14.19 1.82
C ASP A 140 8.70 -13.93 2.85
N THR A 141 8.33 -12.67 3.08
CA THR A 141 7.14 -12.29 3.83
C THR A 141 6.01 -11.84 2.90
N ILE A 142 4.78 -11.89 3.40
CA ILE A 142 3.59 -11.43 2.66
C ILE A 142 3.35 -9.95 3.03
N PRO A 143 3.32 -9.02 2.06
CA PRO A 143 3.00 -7.62 2.33
C PRO A 143 1.52 -7.42 2.63
N PHE A 144 1.23 -6.45 3.51
CA PHE A 144 -0.13 -5.97 3.80
C PHE A 144 -0.25 -4.48 3.43
N PRO A 145 -0.57 -4.14 2.16
CA PRO A 145 -0.61 -2.75 1.69
C PRO A 145 -1.63 -1.87 2.40
N GLU A 146 -2.68 -2.48 2.97
CA GLU A 146 -3.73 -1.79 3.73
C GLU A 146 -3.21 -1.24 5.07
N ASP A 147 -2.22 -1.92 5.66
CA ASP A 147 -1.71 -1.62 7.00
C ASP A 147 -0.35 -0.91 6.95
N GLU A 148 0.54 -1.34 6.05
CA GLU A 148 1.96 -0.94 6.02
C GLU A 148 2.30 -0.06 4.81
N GLY A 149 1.36 0.15 3.90
CA GLY A 149 1.61 0.84 2.65
C GLY A 149 1.86 2.34 2.82
N VAL A 150 2.77 2.86 2.01
CA VAL A 150 2.96 4.30 1.80
C VAL A 150 2.26 4.70 0.50
N ALA A 151 1.33 5.64 0.58
CA ALA A 151 0.64 6.17 -0.59
C ALA A 151 1.55 7.17 -1.33
N VAL A 152 1.76 6.92 -2.63
CA VAL A 152 2.57 7.77 -3.51
C VAL A 152 1.66 8.34 -4.60
N SER A 153 1.62 9.66 -4.74
CA SER A 153 0.74 10.33 -5.69
C SER A 153 1.23 10.20 -7.13
N ALA A 154 0.28 10.09 -8.06
CA ALA A 154 0.55 10.15 -9.49
C ALA A 154 1.03 11.55 -9.92
N GLY A 155 1.89 11.63 -10.93
CA GLY A 155 2.34 12.89 -11.53
C GLY A 155 3.49 13.58 -10.80
N THR A 156 3.98 13.01 -9.70
CA THR A 156 5.14 13.52 -8.94
C THR A 156 6.24 12.47 -8.82
N GLU A 157 7.49 12.90 -8.85
CA GLU A 157 8.62 12.07 -8.48
C GLU A 157 8.70 11.99 -6.94
N THR A 158 8.81 10.78 -6.39
CA THR A 158 8.86 10.55 -4.94
C THR A 158 10.10 9.77 -4.56
N PHE A 159 10.84 10.27 -3.57
CA PHE A 159 12.01 9.61 -3.01
C PHE A 159 11.68 8.99 -1.66
N ILE A 160 11.90 7.68 -1.52
CA ILE A 160 11.71 6.94 -0.26
C ILE A 160 13.07 6.48 0.23
N ALA A 161 13.56 7.08 1.31
CA ALA A 161 14.80 6.69 1.96
C ALA A 161 14.54 5.60 3.01
N LEU A 162 15.35 4.54 3.00
CA LEU A 162 15.20 3.40 3.90
C LEU A 162 16.35 3.33 4.90
N ARG A 163 16.04 2.96 6.15
CA ARG A 163 17.02 2.61 7.18
C ARG A 163 16.58 1.32 7.86
N ARG A 164 17.38 0.27 7.73
CA ARG A 164 17.12 -1.00 8.41
C ARG A 164 17.45 -0.88 9.91
N VAL A 165 16.51 -1.27 10.76
CA VAL A 165 16.69 -1.40 12.21
C VAL A 165 16.33 -2.83 12.60
N GLN A 166 17.18 -3.51 13.36
CA GLN A 166 16.96 -4.90 13.77
C GLN A 166 17.02 -5.00 15.29
N TYR A 167 15.99 -5.60 15.88
CA TYR A 167 15.88 -5.84 17.32
C TYR A 167 16.13 -7.31 17.61
N TYR A 168 17.01 -7.60 18.57
CA TYR A 168 17.25 -8.95 19.07
C TYR A 168 16.64 -9.03 20.48
N LEU A 169 15.53 -9.74 20.62
CA LEU A 169 14.93 -10.01 21.92
C LEU A 169 15.64 -11.21 22.54
N LEU A 170 16.43 -10.95 23.59
CA LEU A 170 16.95 -12.01 24.43
C LEU A 170 15.87 -12.38 25.45
N PHE A 171 15.18 -13.49 25.20
CA PHE A 171 14.36 -14.13 26.23
C PHE A 171 15.30 -14.70 27.29
N ILE A 172 15.60 -13.93 28.32
CA ILE A 172 16.13 -14.49 29.57
C ILE A 172 14.96 -15.28 30.15
N GLN A 173 14.94 -16.58 29.88
CA GLN A 173 14.07 -17.51 30.58
C GLN A 173 14.54 -17.47 32.03
N CYS A 174 13.87 -16.64 32.84
CA CYS A 174 14.02 -16.66 34.28
C CYS A 174 13.52 -18.03 34.73
N PHE A 175 14.42 -19.02 34.75
CA PHE A 175 14.27 -20.18 35.61
C PHE A 175 14.34 -19.61 37.04
N ILE A 176 13.19 -19.15 37.53
CA ILE A 176 12.91 -19.08 38.95
C ILE A 176 13.02 -20.52 39.41
N TYR A 177 14.22 -20.92 39.85
CA TYR A 177 14.38 -22.08 40.68
C TYR A 177 13.46 -21.87 41.89
N LEU A 178 12.33 -22.58 41.91
CA LEU A 178 11.68 -22.93 43.15
C LEU A 178 12.69 -23.76 43.94
N LEU A 179 13.32 -23.13 44.93
CA LEU A 179 13.91 -23.75 46.09
C LEU A 179 13.32 -23.07 47.33
#